data_AF-A0A7U7PZI9-F1
#
_entry.id   AF-A0A7U7PZI9-F1
#
_cell.length_a   1.000
_cell.length_b   1.000
_cell.length_c   1.000
_cell.angle_alpha   90.00
_cell.angle_beta   90.00
_cell.angle_gamma   90.00
#
_symmetry.space_group_name_H-M   'P 1'
#
loop_
_entity.id
_entity.type
_entity.pdbx_description
1 polymer ?
#
loop_
_entity_poly.entity_id
_entity_poly.type
_entity_poly.pdbx_seq_one_letter_code
_entity_poly.pdbx_strand_id
1 'polypeptide(L)'
;MKKKYILIIVVVIIISLVVVACVTHKHRKDHYIETQEKRIDLYFKYNLNNYSSMKVTSFKKNTMGGYFIKGFVNNKKNYKFDAVIFSDSNKQFKGDLGYKEDKIGELFREKDAKDRLNVDEIIEKEHLDKNEYEVEPPLFFFSGRLE
;
A
#
# COMPACT_ATOMS: atom_id res chain seq x y z
N MET A 1 -46.52 18.35 -15.34
CA MET A 1 -46.15 18.55 -13.92
C MET A 1 -45.55 17.28 -13.29
N LYS A 2 -46.27 16.14 -13.24
CA LYS A 2 -45.78 14.88 -12.63
C LYS A 2 -44.50 14.29 -13.25
N LYS A 3 -44.35 14.32 -14.59
CA LYS A 3 -43.15 13.80 -15.29
C LYS A 3 -41.87 14.58 -14.95
N LYS A 4 -41.94 15.91 -14.76
CA LYS A 4 -40.80 16.73 -14.33
C LYS A 4 -40.38 16.38 -12.90
N TYR A 5 -41.34 16.09 -12.02
CA TYR A 5 -41.08 15.68 -10.64
C TYR A 5 -40.43 14.28 -10.57
N ILE A 6 -40.91 13.33 -11.39
CA ILE A 6 -40.27 12.01 -11.54
C ILE A 6 -38.83 12.16 -12.04
N LEU A 7 -38.59 13.02 -13.03
CA LEU A 7 -37.25 13.28 -13.55
C LEU A 7 -36.32 13.90 -12.49
N ILE A 8 -36.81 14.84 -11.68
CA ILE A 8 -36.05 15.40 -10.55
C ILE A 8 -35.69 14.31 -9.52
N ILE A 9 -36.65 13.45 -9.15
CA ILE A 9 -36.38 12.33 -8.22
C ILE A 9 -35.33 11.38 -8.77
N VAL A 10 -35.40 11.02 -10.06
CA VAL A 10 -34.41 10.16 -10.71
C VAL A 10 -33.02 10.81 -10.69
N VAL A 11 -32.93 12.10 -11.00
CA VAL A 11 -31.65 12.84 -10.96
C VAL A 11 -31.07 12.87 -9.54
N VAL A 12 -31.90 13.10 -8.51
CA VAL A 12 -31.46 13.08 -7.11
C VAL A 12 -30.95 11.69 -6.70
N ILE A 13 -31.62 10.61 -7.11
CA ILE A 13 -31.16 9.24 -6.86
C ILE A 13 -29.80 9.01 -7.53
N ILE A 14 -29.62 9.40 -8.79
CA ILE A 14 -28.35 9.24 -9.51
C ILE A 14 -27.23 10.01 -8.78
N ILE A 15 -27.46 11.26 -8.38
CA ILE A 15 -26.46 12.05 -7.65
C ILE A 15 -26.11 11.37 -6.33
N SER A 16 -27.10 10.86 -5.58
CA SER A 16 -26.84 10.16 -4.32
C SER A 16 -25.97 8.90 -4.50
N LEU A 17 -26.22 8.12 -5.56
CA LEU A 17 -25.42 6.93 -5.88
C LEU A 17 -23.98 7.30 -6.24
N VAL A 18 -23.77 8.38 -7.00
CA VAL A 18 -22.43 8.86 -7.36
C VAL A 18 -21.65 9.29 -6.12
N VAL A 19 -22.30 10.02 -5.19
CA VAL A 19 -21.65 10.44 -3.93
C VAL A 19 -21.22 9.24 -3.10
N VAL A 20 -22.11 8.25 -2.91
CA VAL A 20 -21.79 7.02 -2.17
C VAL A 20 -20.64 6.26 -2.82
N ALA A 21 -20.64 6.14 -4.16
CA ALA A 21 -19.57 5.48 -4.90
C ALA A 21 -18.21 6.20 -4.71
N CYS A 22 -18.18 7.54 -4.79
CA CYS A 22 -16.98 8.33 -4.57
C CYS A 22 -16.41 8.16 -3.15
N VAL A 23 -17.28 8.21 -2.13
CA VAL A 23 -16.86 8.03 -0.72
C VAL A 23 -16.30 6.63 -0.50
N THR A 24 -17.01 5.61 -1.00
CA THR A 24 -16.58 4.19 -0.87
C THR A 24 -15.24 3.95 -1.57
N HIS A 25 -15.05 4.51 -2.76
CA HIS A 25 -13.80 4.39 -3.51
C HIS A 25 -12.63 5.02 -2.75
N LYS A 26 -12.82 6.20 -2.17
CA LYS A 26 -11.80 6.87 -1.35
C LYS A 26 -11.44 6.04 -0.12
N HIS A 27 -12.43 5.53 0.61
CA HIS A 27 -12.21 4.69 1.78
C HIS A 27 -11.41 3.43 1.44
N ARG A 28 -11.77 2.73 0.34
CA ARG A 28 -11.02 1.54 -0.12
C ARG A 28 -9.58 1.87 -0.49
N LYS A 29 -9.34 3.03 -1.10
CA LYS A 29 -7.99 3.49 -1.43
C LYS A 29 -7.15 3.74 -0.18
N ASP A 30 -7.70 4.48 0.78
CA ASP A 30 -7.01 4.85 2.00
C ASP A 30 -6.71 3.61 2.85
N HIS A 31 -7.69 2.71 2.99
CA HIS A 31 -7.52 1.40 3.64
C HIS A 31 -6.42 0.56 2.97
N TYR A 32 -6.43 0.48 1.63
CA TYR A 32 -5.38 -0.25 0.91
C TYR A 32 -3.98 0.33 1.19
N ILE A 33 -3.81 1.65 1.12
CA ILE A 33 -2.53 2.32 1.42
C ILE A 33 -2.10 2.00 2.87
N GLU A 34 -3.00 2.12 3.83
CA GLU A 34 -2.71 1.80 5.24
C GLU A 34 -2.27 0.34 5.43
N THR A 35 -2.94 -0.61 4.78
CA THR A 35 -2.53 -2.03 4.81
C THR A 35 -1.12 -2.20 4.23
N GLN A 36 -0.80 -1.54 3.11
CA GLN A 36 0.55 -1.64 2.54
C GLN A 36 1.60 -0.99 3.45
N GLU A 37 1.26 0.10 4.13
CA GLU A 37 2.13 0.68 5.16
C GLU A 37 2.37 -0.30 6.31
N LYS A 38 1.33 -0.96 6.83
CA LYS A 38 1.48 -2.01 7.87
C LYS A 38 2.39 -3.15 7.41
N ARG A 39 2.28 -3.60 6.16
CA ARG A 39 3.15 -4.65 5.59
C ARG A 39 4.61 -4.22 5.52
N ILE A 40 4.89 -2.97 5.11
CA ILE A 40 6.26 -2.44 5.05
C ILE A 40 6.83 -2.26 6.47
N ASP A 41 6.02 -1.76 7.42
CA ASP A 41 6.41 -1.65 8.82
C ASP A 41 6.77 -3.01 9.41
N LEU A 42 5.94 -4.02 9.16
CA LEU A 42 6.17 -5.40 9.59
C LEU A 42 7.48 -5.95 9.01
N TYR A 43 7.71 -5.76 7.72
CA TYR A 43 8.98 -6.16 7.08
C TYR A 43 10.20 -5.54 7.77
N PHE A 44 10.16 -4.23 8.06
CA PHE A 44 11.27 -3.57 8.74
C PHE A 44 11.46 -4.05 10.18
N LYS A 45 10.38 -4.24 10.93
CA LYS A 45 10.42 -4.73 12.32
C LYS A 45 11.12 -6.08 12.43
N TYR A 46 10.95 -6.96 11.45
CA TYR A 46 11.54 -8.30 11.45
C TYR A 46 12.92 -8.36 10.79
N ASN A 47 13.19 -7.52 9.79
CA ASN A 47 14.44 -7.63 9.03
C ASN A 47 15.52 -6.62 9.44
N LEU A 48 15.19 -5.54 10.15
CA LEU A 48 16.15 -4.55 10.61
C LEU A 48 16.50 -4.71 12.10
N ASN A 49 17.76 -4.43 12.42
CA ASN A 49 18.24 -4.15 13.75
C ASN A 49 18.02 -2.68 14.09
N ASN A 50 17.68 -2.40 15.36
CA ASN A 50 17.44 -1.05 15.86
C ASN A 50 16.36 -0.29 15.07
N TYR A 51 15.33 -1.00 14.60
CA TYR A 51 14.16 -0.37 13.99
C TYR A 51 13.26 0.26 15.05
N SER A 52 12.76 1.46 14.77
CA SER A 52 11.84 2.19 15.65
C SER A 52 10.54 2.56 14.95
N SER A 53 10.61 3.09 13.74
CA SER A 53 9.43 3.55 12.99
C SER A 53 9.80 3.82 11.54
N MET A 54 8.78 3.95 10.70
CA MET A 54 8.89 4.45 9.34
C MET A 54 7.93 5.60 9.09
N LYS A 55 8.22 6.38 8.05
CA LYS A 55 7.30 7.38 7.53
C LYS A 55 7.25 7.33 6.01
N VAL A 56 6.07 7.10 5.48
CA VAL A 56 5.80 7.22 4.05
C VAL A 56 5.67 8.69 3.67
N THR A 57 6.19 9.02 2.50
CA THR A 57 6.21 10.37 1.91
C THR A 57 5.55 10.42 0.55
N SER A 58 5.40 9.27 -0.12
CA SER A 58 4.80 9.18 -1.45
C SER A 58 4.31 7.77 -1.70
N PHE A 59 3.10 7.67 -2.26
CA PHE A 59 2.50 6.42 -2.77
C PHE A 59 2.07 6.67 -4.22
N LYS A 60 2.81 6.17 -5.20
CA LYS A 60 2.62 6.51 -6.62
C LYS A 60 2.57 5.27 -7.50
N LYS A 61 1.64 5.25 -8.44
CA LYS A 61 1.56 4.21 -9.49
C LYS A 61 2.76 4.35 -10.44
N ASN A 62 3.37 3.23 -10.82
CA ASN A 62 4.41 3.18 -11.83
C ASN A 62 3.81 2.93 -13.22
N THR A 63 4.62 3.14 -14.26
CA THR A 63 4.21 2.95 -15.66
C THR A 63 3.81 1.51 -15.99
N MET A 64 4.32 0.53 -15.24
CA MET A 64 4.06 -0.90 -15.38
C MET A 64 2.86 -1.40 -14.55
N GLY A 65 2.10 -0.49 -13.93
CA GLY A 65 0.90 -0.82 -13.16
C GLY A 65 1.14 -1.24 -11.70
N GLY A 66 2.39 -1.32 -11.24
CA GLY A 66 2.76 -1.46 -9.84
C GLY A 66 2.77 -0.12 -9.08
N TYR A 67 3.19 -0.14 -7.82
CA TYR A 67 3.30 1.06 -6.98
C TYR A 67 4.69 1.22 -6.38
N PHE A 68 5.15 2.47 -6.34
CA PHE A 68 6.32 2.89 -5.61
C PHE A 68 5.90 3.63 -4.33
N ILE A 69 6.37 3.12 -3.20
CA ILE A 69 6.18 3.70 -1.88
C ILE A 69 7.52 4.23 -1.41
N LYS A 70 7.62 5.55 -1.26
CA LYS A 70 8.84 6.20 -0.80
C LYS A 70 8.69 6.62 0.64
N GLY A 71 9.73 6.40 1.44
CA GLY A 71 9.72 6.82 2.83
C GLY A 71 11.10 6.87 3.43
N PHE A 72 11.13 6.97 4.75
CA PHE A 72 12.35 6.84 5.53
C PHE A 72 12.08 6.15 6.85
N VAL A 73 13.11 5.53 7.43
CA VAL A 73 13.02 4.81 8.72
C VAL A 73 13.73 5.57 9.84
N ASN A 74 13.42 5.21 11.09
CA ASN A 74 14.01 5.69 12.33
C ASN A 74 14.03 7.22 12.47
N ASN A 75 13.01 7.88 11.90
CA ASN A 75 12.92 9.34 11.80
C ASN A 75 14.16 10.02 11.17
N LYS A 76 14.94 9.28 10.38
CA LYS A 76 16.18 9.74 9.74
C LYS A 76 15.94 9.99 8.26
N LYS A 77 15.89 11.26 7.84
CA LYS A 77 15.64 11.65 6.43
C LYS A 77 16.65 11.09 5.42
N ASN A 78 17.84 10.69 5.87
CA ASN A 78 18.88 10.06 5.05
C ASN A 78 18.73 8.53 4.94
N TYR A 79 17.83 7.91 5.72
CA TYR A 79 17.57 6.47 5.71
C TYR A 79 16.34 6.24 4.86
N LYS A 80 16.46 6.54 3.56
CA LYS A 80 15.37 6.48 2.59
C LYS A 80 15.20 5.09 2.02
N PHE A 81 13.95 4.72 1.77
CA PHE A 81 13.59 3.50 1.07
C PHE A 81 12.61 3.79 -0.06
N ASP A 82 12.64 2.91 -1.06
CA ASP A 82 11.71 2.82 -2.19
C ASP A 82 11.16 1.39 -2.23
N ALA A 83 9.98 1.16 -1.64
CA ALA A 83 9.30 -0.13 -1.69
C ALA A 83 8.49 -0.25 -2.97
N VAL A 84 8.47 -1.45 -3.54
CA VAL A 84 7.77 -1.77 -4.79
C VAL A 84 6.66 -2.77 -4.52
N ILE A 85 5.47 -2.47 -5.03
CA ILE A 85 4.38 -3.44 -5.14
C ILE A 85 4.24 -3.75 -6.63
N PHE A 86 4.56 -4.98 -7.00
CA PHE A 86 4.40 -5.41 -8.38
C PHE A 86 2.95 -5.74 -8.71
N SER A 87 2.59 -5.63 -9.98
CA SER A 87 1.24 -5.90 -10.46
C SER A 87 0.89 -7.39 -10.44
N ASP A 88 1.90 -8.26 -10.48
CA ASP A 88 1.82 -9.73 -10.42
C ASP A 88 1.94 -10.29 -8.98
N SER A 89 2.32 -9.49 -7.98
CA SER A 89 2.55 -9.92 -6.60
C SER A 89 1.27 -9.93 -5.74
N ASN A 90 0.14 -10.37 -6.30
CA ASN A 90 -1.21 -10.17 -5.73
C ASN A 90 -1.50 -8.70 -5.36
N LYS A 91 -0.70 -7.76 -5.89
CA LYS A 91 -0.73 -6.33 -5.56
C LYS A 91 -0.58 -6.09 -4.06
N GLN A 92 0.27 -6.87 -3.40
CA GLN A 92 0.68 -6.59 -2.03
C GLN A 92 2.20 -6.51 -1.96
N PHE A 93 2.69 -5.69 -1.03
CA PHE A 93 4.12 -5.63 -0.74
C PHE A 93 4.60 -6.95 -0.13
N LYS A 94 5.67 -7.53 -0.68
CA LYS A 94 6.25 -8.79 -0.19
C LYS A 94 7.61 -8.60 0.47
N GLY A 95 8.40 -7.62 0.02
CA GLY A 95 9.76 -7.39 0.50
C GLY A 95 10.64 -6.62 -0.48
N ASP A 96 10.15 -6.33 -1.69
CA ASP A 96 10.90 -5.66 -2.76
C ASP A 96 11.24 -4.21 -2.42
N LEU A 97 12.51 -3.98 -2.05
CA LEU A 97 12.95 -2.72 -1.46
C LEU A 97 14.23 -2.19 -2.10
N GLY A 98 14.17 -0.98 -2.64
CA GLY A 98 15.34 -0.17 -2.97
C GLY A 98 15.79 0.69 -1.78
N TYR A 99 17.09 0.71 -1.50
CA TYR A 99 17.68 1.51 -0.42
C TYR A 99 19.18 1.70 -0.65
N LYS A 100 19.82 2.53 0.18
CA LYS A 100 21.29 2.70 0.18
C LYS A 100 21.96 1.76 1.18
N GLU A 101 22.99 1.03 0.72
CA GLU A 101 23.68 0.01 1.51
C GLU A 101 24.37 0.61 2.74
N ASP A 102 25.07 1.74 2.57
CA ASP A 102 25.74 2.54 3.62
C ASP A 102 24.76 3.27 4.59
N LYS A 103 23.47 2.92 4.54
CA LYS A 103 22.40 3.51 5.33
C LYS A 103 21.48 2.44 5.92
N ILE A 104 20.48 2.01 5.17
CA ILE A 104 19.53 0.98 5.64
C ILE A 104 20.17 -0.41 5.52
N GLY A 105 21.03 -0.65 4.51
CA GLY A 105 21.74 -1.92 4.31
C GLY A 105 22.50 -2.39 5.54
N GLU A 106 23.20 -1.46 6.19
CA GLU A 106 23.90 -1.70 7.45
C GLU A 106 22.99 -2.20 8.59
N LEU A 107 21.72 -1.78 8.61
CA LEU A 107 20.77 -2.15 9.64
C LEU A 107 20.16 -3.54 9.46
N PHE A 108 20.21 -4.13 8.27
CA PHE A 108 19.61 -5.46 8.07
C PHE A 108 20.30 -6.52 8.92
N ARG A 109 19.48 -7.40 9.52
CA ARG A 109 19.92 -8.62 10.22
C ARG A 109 20.69 -9.52 9.27
N GLU A 110 20.04 -9.84 8.14
CA GLU A 110 20.63 -10.63 7.06
C GLU A 110 21.06 -9.73 5.90
N LYS A 111 22.34 -9.84 5.52
CA LYS A 111 22.94 -9.01 4.46
C LYS A 111 22.45 -9.43 3.08
N ASP A 112 22.40 -10.73 2.84
CA ASP A 112 21.86 -11.29 1.61
C ASP A 112 20.33 -11.12 1.59
N ALA A 113 19.80 -10.52 0.53
CA ALA A 113 18.36 -10.24 0.41
C ALA A 113 17.50 -11.52 0.39
N LYS A 114 18.06 -12.65 -0.08
CA LYS A 114 17.38 -13.96 -0.16
C LYS A 114 17.11 -14.58 1.22
N ASP A 115 17.89 -14.20 2.24
CA ASP A 115 17.81 -14.75 3.59
C ASP A 115 16.90 -13.90 4.49
N ARG A 116 16.42 -12.75 3.97
CA ARG A 116 15.45 -11.88 4.65
C ARG A 116 14.07 -12.47 4.52
N LEU A 117 13.31 -12.40 5.61
CA LEU A 117 11.93 -12.87 5.62
C LEU A 117 11.05 -11.94 4.79
N ASN A 118 10.28 -12.53 3.89
CA ASN A 118 9.20 -11.82 3.22
C ASN A 118 7.99 -11.65 4.16
N VAL A 119 7.08 -10.75 3.82
CA VAL A 119 5.94 -10.41 4.68
C VAL A 119 5.01 -11.60 4.90
N ASP A 120 4.78 -12.42 3.88
CA ASP A 120 3.87 -13.56 3.96
C ASP A 120 4.44 -14.65 4.90
N GLU A 121 5.76 -14.89 4.84
CA GLU A 121 6.49 -15.76 5.77
C GLU A 121 6.41 -15.29 7.22
N ILE A 122 6.53 -13.97 7.45
CA ILE A 122 6.40 -13.39 8.79
C ILE A 122 4.99 -13.63 9.33
N ILE A 123 3.96 -13.34 8.53
CA ILE A 123 2.55 -13.52 8.92
C ILE A 123 2.26 -14.98 9.27
N GLU A 124 2.74 -15.92 8.46
CA GLU A 124 2.53 -17.36 8.69
C GLU A 124 3.26 -17.84 9.94
N LYS A 125 4.55 -17.48 10.09
CA LYS A 125 5.40 -17.90 11.21
C LYS A 125 4.89 -17.38 12.56
N GLU A 126 4.39 -16.15 12.58
CA GLU A 126 3.94 -15.47 13.79
C GLU A 126 2.44 -15.64 14.03
N HIS A 127 1.76 -16.41 13.18
CA HIS A 127 0.31 -16.64 13.24
C HIS A 127 -0.51 -15.34 13.32
N LEU A 128 -0.10 -14.32 12.56
CA LEU A 128 -0.80 -13.03 12.54
C LEU A 128 -2.13 -13.17 11.77
N ASP A 129 -3.11 -12.35 12.15
CA ASP A 129 -4.37 -12.28 11.41
C ASP A 129 -4.12 -11.72 10.00
N LYS A 130 -4.27 -12.58 9.00
CA LYS A 130 -4.10 -12.21 7.59
C LYS A 130 -5.00 -11.04 7.20
N ASN A 131 -6.17 -10.89 7.79
CA ASN A 131 -7.10 -9.80 7.45
C ASN A 131 -6.55 -8.40 7.78
N GLU A 132 -5.59 -8.29 8.70
CA GLU A 132 -4.94 -7.01 9.01
C GLU A 132 -3.88 -6.61 7.98
N TYR A 133 -3.33 -7.58 7.25
CA TYR A 133 -2.20 -7.41 6.34
C TYR A 133 -2.54 -7.74 4.89
N GLU A 134 -3.70 -8.33 4.62
CA GLU A 134 -4.18 -8.65 3.29
C GLU A 134 -5.42 -7.82 2.96
N VAL A 135 -5.47 -7.32 1.75
CA VAL A 135 -6.57 -6.46 1.30
C VAL A 135 -6.78 -6.66 -0.18
N GLU A 136 -8.06 -6.73 -0.59
CA GLU A 136 -8.37 -6.75 -2.01
C GLU A 136 -7.84 -5.47 -2.70
N PRO A 137 -7.10 -5.61 -3.80
CA PRO A 137 -6.56 -4.47 -4.50
C PRO A 137 -7.71 -3.61 -5.06
N PRO A 138 -7.73 -2.31 -4.75
CA PRO A 138 -8.80 -1.43 -5.17
C PRO A 138 -8.86 -1.28 -6.70
N LEU A 139 -10.04 -0.91 -7.23
CA LEU A 139 -10.32 -0.87 -8.67
C LEU A 139 -9.31 -0.06 -9.50
N PHE A 140 -8.66 0.95 -8.92
CA PHE A 140 -7.71 1.79 -9.64
C PHE A 140 -6.38 1.09 -9.98
N PHE A 141 -6.15 -0.14 -9.48
CA PHE A 141 -5.14 -1.04 -10.06
C PHE A 141 -5.49 -1.46 -11.48
N PHE A 142 -6.79 -1.65 -11.76
CA PHE A 142 -7.32 -2.14 -13.02
C PHE A 142 -7.71 -1.01 -13.98
N SER A 143 -7.89 0.22 -13.49
CA SER A 143 -8.01 1.38 -14.37
C SER A 143 -6.65 1.67 -15.00
N GLY A 144 -6.57 1.61 -16.33
CA GLY A 144 -5.48 2.17 -17.11
C GLY A 144 -5.27 3.65 -16.78
N ARG A 145 -4.19 4.24 -17.29
CA ARG A 145 -3.89 5.66 -17.15
C ARG A 145 -5.17 6.44 -17.54
N LEU A 146 -5.78 7.12 -16.56
CA LEU A 146 -6.72 8.21 -16.87
C LEU A 146 -5.83 9.36 -17.33
N GLU A 147 -5.35 9.26 -18.57
CA GLU A 147 -4.84 10.40 -19.34
C GLU A 147 -6.02 11.21 -19.86
#